data_AF-A0ABD6EKH8-F1
#
_entry.id   AF-A0ABD6EKH8-F1
#
_cell.length_a   1.000
_cell.length_b   1.000
_cell.length_c   1.000
_cell.angle_alpha   90.00
_cell.angle_beta   90.00
_cell.angle_gamma   90.00
#
_symmetry.space_group_name_H-M   'P 1'
#
loop_
_entity.id
_entity.type
_entity.pdbx_description
1 polymer ?
#
loop_
_entity_poly.entity_id
_entity_poly.type
_entity_poly.pdbx_seq_one_letter_code
_entity_poly.pdbx_strand_id
1 'polypeptide(L)'
;MSHQGIGVLLAIIIDFLNLAHTGSRLYYDIDGSFDLRQFMNISNNNLRAQYLLAYLGSLILAVIGHFFAFYMDNIIFSLADTAAIIAALALVVFDTYEVFKKKLH
;
A
#
# COMPACT_ATOMS: atom_id res chain seq x y z
N MET A 1 -30.20 -5.50 -1.03
CA MET A 1 -28.87 -6.00 -1.43
C MET A 1 -28.28 -6.68 -0.21
N SER A 2 -27.91 -7.95 -0.28
CA SER A 2 -27.30 -8.66 0.85
C SER A 2 -26.00 -7.96 1.25
N HIS A 3 -25.68 -7.91 2.55
CA HIS A 3 -24.44 -7.31 3.07
C HIS A 3 -23.17 -7.81 2.36
N GLN A 4 -23.22 -9.03 1.82
CA GLN A 4 -22.18 -9.64 1.01
C GLN A 4 -21.90 -8.88 -0.30
N GLY A 5 -22.92 -8.40 -1.01
CA GLY A 5 -22.73 -7.69 -2.29
C GLY A 5 -22.01 -6.34 -2.13
N ILE A 6 -22.22 -5.65 -1.01
CA ILE A 6 -21.53 -4.40 -0.71
C ILE A 6 -20.06 -4.68 -0.35
N GLY A 7 -19.78 -5.72 0.43
CA GLY A 7 -18.42 -6.11 0.79
C GLY A 7 -17.55 -6.44 -0.44
N VAL A 8 -18.11 -7.20 -1.38
CA VAL A 8 -17.45 -7.53 -2.66
C VAL A 8 -17.14 -6.27 -3.48
N LEU A 9 -18.11 -5.36 -3.60
CA LEU A 9 -17.92 -4.11 -4.34
C LEU A 9 -16.84 -3.23 -3.70
N LEU A 10 -16.79 -3.18 -2.37
CA LEU A 10 -15.74 -2.46 -1.63
C LEU A 10 -14.36 -3.09 -1.86
N ALA A 11 -14.24 -4.42 -1.80
CA ALA A 11 -12.97 -5.12 -2.06
C ALA A 11 -12.41 -4.74 -3.44
N ILE A 12 -13.26 -4.84 -4.48
CA ILE A 12 -12.88 -4.49 -5.86
C ILE A 12 -12.44 -3.04 -5.96
N ILE A 13 -13.18 -2.09 -5.36
CA ILE A 13 -12.82 -0.67 -5.38
C ILE A 13 -11.47 -0.44 -4.70
N ILE A 14 -11.25 -1.06 -3.54
CA ILE A 14 -9.99 -0.92 -2.78
C ILE A 14 -8.81 -1.48 -3.56
N ASP A 15 -8.97 -2.61 -4.24
CA ASP A 15 -7.92 -3.17 -5.08
C ASP A 15 -7.59 -2.28 -6.29
N PHE A 16 -8.61 -1.70 -6.92
CA PHE A 16 -8.38 -0.70 -7.98
C PHE A 16 -7.68 0.54 -7.44
N LEU A 17 -8.01 1.01 -6.24
CA LEU A 17 -7.30 2.11 -5.59
C LEU A 17 -5.86 1.72 -5.26
N ASN A 18 -5.60 0.50 -4.81
CA ASN A 18 -4.25 0.00 -4.56
C ASN A 18 -3.43 -0.06 -5.85
N LEU A 19 -4.01 -0.57 -6.93
CA LEU A 19 -3.39 -0.59 -8.25
C LEU A 19 -3.13 0.81 -8.79
N ALA A 20 -4.08 1.74 -8.64
CA ALA A 20 -3.91 3.12 -9.06
C ALA A 20 -2.82 3.82 -8.25
N HIS A 21 -2.80 3.64 -6.92
CA HIS A 21 -1.79 4.22 -6.05
C HIS A 21 -0.39 3.65 -6.35
N THR A 22 -0.25 2.33 -6.37
CA THR A 22 1.02 1.65 -6.67
C THR A 22 1.50 1.93 -8.09
N GLY A 23 0.58 1.90 -9.06
CA GLY A 23 0.86 2.23 -10.45
C GLY A 23 1.29 3.69 -10.64
N SER A 24 0.67 4.63 -9.92
CA SER A 24 1.08 6.04 -9.95
C SER A 24 2.48 6.23 -9.37
N ARG A 25 2.82 5.53 -8.28
CA ARG A 25 4.18 5.53 -7.72
C ARG A 25 5.21 5.02 -8.73
N LEU A 26 4.88 3.95 -9.46
CA LEU A 26 5.77 3.38 -10.47
C LEU A 26 5.88 4.27 -11.72
N TYR A 27 4.78 4.86 -12.18
CA TYR A 27 4.74 5.71 -13.38
C TYR A 27 5.47 7.05 -13.19
N TYR A 28 5.34 7.66 -12.01
CA TYR A 28 5.98 8.93 -11.68
C TYR A 28 7.34 8.78 -10.99
N ASP A 29 7.87 7.54 -10.90
CA ASP A 29 9.13 7.21 -10.22
C ASP A 29 9.19 7.81 -8.80
N ILE A 30 8.08 7.67 -8.06
CA ILE A 30 7.94 8.20 -6.70
C ILE A 30 8.80 7.34 -5.76
N ASP A 31 9.93 7.92 -5.37
CA ASP A 31 10.90 7.32 -4.46
C ASP A 31 10.33 7.20 -3.03
N GLY A 32 9.91 5.99 -2.65
CA GLY A 32 9.43 5.73 -1.28
C GLY A 32 10.50 5.91 -0.22
N SER A 33 11.78 5.79 -0.60
CA SER A 33 12.89 6.07 0.30
C SER A 33 12.97 7.57 0.63
N PHE A 34 12.55 8.46 -0.29
CA PHE A 34 12.44 9.90 -0.03
C PHE A 34 11.31 10.19 0.94
N ASP A 35 10.14 9.60 0.73
CA ASP A 35 8.98 9.79 1.61
C ASP A 35 9.30 9.36 3.05
N LEU A 36 9.95 8.21 3.24
CA LEU A 36 10.38 7.75 4.55
C LEU A 36 11.41 8.69 5.19
N ARG A 37 12.34 9.27 4.41
CA ARG A 37 13.28 10.29 4.92
C ARG A 37 12.55 11.55 5.37
N GLN A 38 11.58 12.03 4.59
CA GLN A 38 10.81 13.21 4.96
C GLN A 38 9.94 12.97 6.20
N PHE A 39 9.34 11.79 6.30
CA PHE A 39 8.61 11.36 7.49
C PHE A 39 9.47 11.43 8.76
N MET A 40 10.74 11.00 8.70
CA MET A 40 11.63 11.02 9.86
C MET A 40 12.11 12.43 10.26
N ASN A 41 12.15 13.38 9.32
CA ASN A 41 12.82 14.66 9.52
C ASN A 41 11.86 15.86 9.69
N ILE A 42 10.61 15.74 9.26
CA ILE A 42 9.63 16.83 9.32
C ILE A 42 8.97 16.91 10.70
N SER A 43 8.94 18.11 11.27
CA SER A 43 8.30 18.41 12.56
C SER A 43 6.78 18.61 12.47
N ASN A 44 6.26 19.04 11.31
CA ASN A 44 4.84 19.26 11.11
C ASN A 44 4.10 17.92 11.00
N ASN A 45 3.24 17.63 11.98
CA ASN A 45 2.50 16.35 12.06
C ASN A 45 1.60 16.07 10.84
N ASN A 46 0.99 17.09 10.23
CA ASN A 46 0.11 16.90 9.09
C ASN A 46 0.89 16.47 7.85
N LEU A 47 2.00 17.16 7.57
CA LEU A 47 2.90 16.79 6.48
C LEU A 47 3.54 15.43 6.74
N ARG A 48 3.94 15.16 7.99
CA ARG A 48 4.50 13.87 8.40
C ARG A 48 3.52 12.73 8.13
N ALA A 49 2.23 12.91 8.43
CA ALA A 49 1.21 11.91 8.14
C ALA A 49 1.04 11.69 6.62
N GLN A 50 1.11 12.73 5.80
CA GLN A 50 1.04 12.60 4.35
C GLN A 50 2.20 11.78 3.77
N TYR A 51 3.44 12.02 4.22
CA TYR A 51 4.58 11.22 3.81
C TYR A 51 4.48 9.76 4.28
N LEU A 52 3.99 9.54 5.49
CA LEU A 52 3.75 8.19 5.99
C LEU A 52 2.70 7.45 5.15
N LEU A 53 1.63 8.14 4.75
CA LEU A 53 0.58 7.57 3.89
C LEU A 53 1.05 7.36 2.46
N ALA A 54 1.90 8.22 1.90
CA ALA A 54 2.52 7.98 0.59
C ALA A 54 3.43 6.74 0.62
N TYR A 55 4.18 6.60 1.71
CA TYR A 55 5.09 5.48 1.93
C TYR A 55 4.38 4.15 2.15
N LEU A 56 3.43 4.09 3.10
CA LEU A 56 2.70 2.86 3.50
C LEU A 56 1.39 2.65 2.73
N GLY A 57 0.99 3.57 1.87
CA GLY A 57 -0.35 3.60 1.26
C GLY A 57 -0.71 2.31 0.53
N SER A 58 0.20 1.78 -0.28
CA SER A 58 0.03 0.49 -0.97
C SER A 58 -0.21 -0.67 0.00
N LEU A 59 0.55 -0.73 1.10
CA LEU A 59 0.41 -1.78 2.11
C LEU A 59 -0.91 -1.63 2.89
N ILE A 60 -1.27 -0.41 3.27
CA ILE A 60 -2.54 -0.13 3.96
C ILE A 60 -3.72 -0.52 3.07
N LEU A 61 -3.71 -0.13 1.80
CA LEU A 61 -4.78 -0.46 0.85
C LEU A 61 -4.86 -1.97 0.61
N ALA A 62 -3.74 -2.67 0.44
CA ALA A 62 -3.71 -4.12 0.28
C ALA A 62 -4.31 -4.85 1.50
N VAL A 63 -3.94 -4.43 2.71
CA VAL A 63 -4.47 -5.04 3.95
C VAL A 63 -5.96 -4.75 4.14
N ILE A 64 -6.41 -3.53 3.83
CA ILE A 64 -7.84 -3.20 3.87
C ILE A 64 -8.58 -4.05 2.83
N GLY A 65 -8.06 -4.16 1.61
CA GLY A 65 -8.61 -4.99 0.53
C GLY A 65 -8.83 -6.43 0.99
N HIS A 66 -7.81 -7.04 1.61
CA HIS A 66 -7.86 -8.39 2.16
C HIS A 66 -9.01 -8.62 3.15
N PHE A 67 -9.30 -7.66 4.04
CA PHE A 67 -10.42 -7.80 4.97
C PHE A 67 -11.79 -7.80 4.27
N PHE A 68 -11.92 -7.10 3.15
CA PHE A 68 -13.13 -7.14 2.32
C PHE A 68 -13.12 -8.32 1.34
N ALA A 69 -11.95 -8.84 0.97
CA ALA A 69 -11.77 -10.02 0.13
C ALA A 69 -12.33 -11.29 0.78
N PHE A 70 -12.44 -11.34 2.11
CA PHE A 70 -13.04 -12.44 2.86
C PHE A 70 -14.45 -12.82 2.37
N TYR A 71 -15.19 -11.88 1.76
CA TYR A 71 -16.52 -12.13 1.22
C TYR A 71 -16.52 -12.81 -0.17
N MET A 72 -15.34 -13.06 -0.76
CA MET A 72 -15.17 -13.66 -2.08
C MET A 72 -14.56 -15.06 -1.97
N ASP A 73 -15.38 -16.09 -2.13
CA ASP A 73 -14.92 -17.49 -2.18
C ASP A 73 -14.43 -17.83 -3.60
N ASN A 74 -13.30 -17.25 -4.00
CA ASN A 74 -12.67 -17.49 -5.29
C ASN A 74 -11.14 -17.58 -5.15
N ILE A 75 -10.57 -18.72 -5.56
CA ILE A 75 -9.14 -19.00 -5.43
C ILE A 75 -8.26 -18.01 -6.20
N ILE A 76 -8.69 -17.54 -7.37
CA ILE A 76 -7.94 -16.57 -8.18
C ILE A 76 -7.87 -15.24 -7.43
N PHE A 77 -8.99 -14.82 -6.84
CA PHE A 77 -9.06 -13.59 -6.07
C PHE A 77 -8.19 -13.67 -4.82
N SER A 78 -8.27 -14.77 -4.07
CA SER A 78 -7.44 -15.00 -2.87
C SER A 78 -5.93 -15.00 -3.18
N LEU A 79 -5.52 -15.60 -4.30
CA LEU A 79 -4.12 -15.57 -4.74
C LEU A 79 -3.67 -14.15 -5.13
N ALA A 80 -4.50 -13.42 -5.87
CA ALA A 80 -4.19 -12.06 -6.30
C ALA A 80 -4.07 -11.09 -5.10
N ASP A 81 -5.00 -11.18 -4.16
CA ASP A 81 -5.02 -10.40 -2.92
C ASP A 81 -3.80 -10.71 -2.03
N THR A 82 -3.47 -11.99 -1.85
CA THR A 82 -2.24 -12.40 -1.13
C THR A 82 -0.99 -11.87 -1.82
N ALA A 83 -0.92 -11.96 -3.15
CA ALA A 83 0.20 -11.44 -3.93
C ALA A 83 0.32 -9.90 -3.79
N ALA A 84 -0.80 -9.18 -3.74
CA ALA A 84 -0.81 -7.73 -3.54
C ALA A 84 -0.22 -7.35 -2.16
N ILE A 85 -0.58 -8.06 -1.09
CA ILE A 85 0.00 -7.84 0.23
C ILE A 85 1.51 -8.10 0.23
N ILE A 86 1.95 -9.24 -0.35
CA ILE A 86 3.38 -9.59 -0.41
C ILE A 86 4.16 -8.55 -1.21
N ALA A 87 3.64 -8.11 -2.35
CA ALA A 87 4.27 -7.09 -3.18
C ALA A 87 4.40 -5.74 -2.44
N ALA A 88 3.33 -5.30 -1.78
CA ALA A 88 3.35 -4.06 -1.01
C ALA A 88 4.33 -4.13 0.18
N LEU A 89 4.40 -5.28 0.86
CA LEU A 89 5.37 -5.50 1.94
C LEU A 89 6.80 -5.48 1.43
N ALA A 90 7.07 -6.16 0.30
CA ALA A 90 8.39 -6.18 -0.32
C ALA A 90 8.86 -4.76 -0.71
N LEU A 91 7.96 -3.93 -1.24
CA LEU A 91 8.24 -2.53 -1.56
C LEU A 91 8.63 -1.72 -0.32
N VAL A 92 7.85 -1.83 0.76
CA VAL A 92 8.13 -1.16 2.05
C VAL A 92 9.48 -1.59 2.61
N VAL A 93 9.80 -2.88 2.58
CA VAL A 93 11.10 -3.41 3.03
C VAL A 93 12.25 -2.89 2.17
N PHE A 94 12.10 -2.89 0.85
CA PHE A 94 13.10 -2.40 -0.08
C PHE A 94 13.40 -0.91 0.15
N ASP A 95 12.36 -0.08 0.19
CA ASP A 95 12.47 1.36 0.45
C ASP A 95 13.12 1.63 1.81
N THR A 96 12.74 0.88 2.86
CA THR A 96 13.35 0.97 4.20
C THR A 96 14.84 0.66 4.14
N TYR A 97 15.20 -0.45 3.50
CA TYR A 97 16.57 -0.88 3.36
C TYR A 97 17.43 0.18 2.66
N GLU A 98 16.93 0.80 1.58
CA GLU A 98 17.66 1.87 0.90
C GLU A 98 17.94 3.08 1.81
N VAL A 99 16.96 3.49 2.62
CA VAL A 99 17.14 4.61 3.55
C VAL A 99 18.22 4.31 4.58
N PHE A 100 18.21 3.11 5.17
CA PHE A 100 19.19 2.74 6.19
C PHE A 100 20.59 2.50 5.61
N LYS A 101 20.69 1.91 4.42
CA LYS A 101 21.95 1.76 3.70
C LYS A 101 22.61 3.11 3.44
N LYS A 102 21.84 4.12 2.99
CA LYS A 102 22.34 5.48 2.74
C LYS A 102 22.76 6.24 4.02
N LYS A 103 22.31 5.83 5.21
CA LYS A 103 22.74 6.43 6.49
C LYS A 103 24.04 5.82 7.04
N LEU A 104 24.40 4.62 6.60
CA LEU A 104 25.57 3.88 7.09
C LEU A 104 26.86 4.22 6.32
N HIS A 105 26.76 4.89 5.18
CA HIS A 105 27.87 5.36 4.35
C HIS A 105 27.91 6.90 4.36
#